data_AF-A0A0B2SE43-F1
#
_entry.id   AF-A0A0B2SE43-F1
#
_cell.length_a   1.000
_cell.length_b   1.000
_cell.length_c   1.000
_cell.angle_alpha   90.00
_cell.angle_beta   90.00
_cell.angle_gamma   90.00
#
_symmetry.space_group_name_H-M   'P 1'
#
loop_
_entity.id
_entity.type
_entity.pdbx_description
1 polymer ?
#
loop_
_entity_poly.entity_id
_entity_poly.type
_entity_poly.pdbx_seq_one_letter_code
_entity_poly.pdbx_strand_id
1 'polypeptide(L)' 'EFRPISLIGCVYKILAKTLANRLKLVLPDIIDERQFAFIQGRHLLHSVLIANEVVEEAKSSQKPCLVFKVDFEK' A
#
# COMPACT_ATOMS: atom_id res chain seq x y z
N GLU A 1 -16.30 -8.11 15.15
CA GLU A 1 -15.71 -7.03 15.98
C GLU A 1 -15.97 -5.68 15.31
N PHE A 2 -16.22 -4.64 16.11
CA PHE A 2 -16.43 -3.29 15.58
C PHE A 2 -15.10 -2.55 15.42
N ARG A 3 -14.93 -1.81 14.32
CA ARG A 3 -13.80 -0.88 14.14
C ARG A 3 -14.28 0.54 14.44
N PRO A 4 -14.03 1.08 15.65
CA PRO A 4 -14.46 2.43 15.98
C PRO A 4 -13.76 3.45 15.07
N ILE A 5 -14.51 4.46 14.63
CA ILE A 5 -14.01 5.60 13.85
C ILE A 5 -13.98 6.82 14.77
N SER A 6 -12.81 7.42 14.93
CA SER A 6 -12.66 8.65 15.69
C SER A 6 -13.11 9.85 14.86
N LEU A 7 -14.20 10.49 15.29
CA LEU A 7 -14.71 11.73 14.70
C LEU A 7 -14.04 12.94 15.37
N ILE A 8 -12.82 13.25 14.96
CA ILE A 8 -12.07 14.42 15.45
C ILE A 8 -12.55 15.70 14.74
N GLY A 9 -12.44 16.85 15.41
CA GLY A 9 -12.83 18.17 14.90
C GLY A 9 -12.16 18.56 13.57
N CYS A 10 -12.79 19.49 12.84
CA CYS A 10 -12.37 19.91 11.50
C CYS A 10 -10.96 20.52 11.46
N VAL A 11 -10.58 21.31 12.46
CA VAL A 11 -9.25 21.95 12.55
C VAL A 11 -8.14 20.90 12.52
N TYR A 12 -8.30 19.81 13.29
CA TYR A 12 -7.33 18.72 13.31
C TYR A 12 -7.20 18.06 11.94
N LYS A 13 -8.33 17.80 11.26
CA LYS A 13 -8.33 17.21 9.91
C LYS A 13 -7.62 18.10 8.89
N ILE A 14 -7.76 19.42 9.00
CA ILE A 14 -7.07 20.39 8.14
C ILE A 14 -5.56 20.30 8.36
N LEU A 15 -5.09 20.36 9.62
CA LEU A 15 -3.67 20.24 9.96
C LEU A 15 -3.08 18.92 9.47
N ALA A 16 -3.76 17.80 9.73
CA ALA A 16 -3.33 16.47 9.28
C ALA A 16 -3.24 16.40 7.75
N LYS A 17 -4.21 16.98 7.02
CA LYS A 17 -4.19 17.00 5.55
C LYS A 17 -3.02 17.85 5.02
N THR A 18 -2.75 19.00 5.63
CA THR A 18 -1.61 19.86 5.26
C THR A 18 -0.29 19.11 5.42
N LEU A 19 -0.10 18.40 6.54
CA LEU A 19 1.09 17.58 6.78
C LEU A 19 1.20 16.44 5.75
N ALA A 20 0.11 15.71 5.50
CA ALA A 20 0.09 14.64 4.50
C ALA A 20 0.46 15.15 3.10
N ASN A 21 -0.02 16.33 2.70
CA ASN A 21 0.31 16.94 1.42
C ASN A 21 1.79 17.32 1.31
N ARG A 22 2.43 17.73 2.41
CA ARG A 22 3.88 18.00 2.44
C ARG A 22 4.70 16.72 2.31
N LEU A 23 4.34 15.68 3.07
CA LEU A 23 5.04 14.39 3.04
C LEU A 23 4.93 13.71 1.67
N LYS A 24 3.80 13.90 0.98
CA LYS A 24 3.57 13.36 -0.36
C LYS A 24 4.64 13.75 -1.38
N LEU A 25 5.31 14.89 -1.19
CA LEU A 25 6.37 15.35 -2.10
C LEU A 25 7.66 14.53 -2.00
N VAL A 26 7.94 13.96 -0.81
CA VAL A 26 9.18 13.21 -0.54
C VAL A 26 8.97 11.70 -0.49
N LEU A 27 7.71 11.26 -0.31
CA LEU A 27 7.34 9.84 -0.29
C LEU A 27 7.87 9.04 -1.49
N PRO A 28 7.81 9.53 -2.76
CA PRO A 28 8.31 8.79 -3.92
C PRO A 28 9.79 8.40 -3.84
N ASP A 29 10.62 9.20 -3.15
CA ASP A 29 12.06 8.95 -3.03
C ASP A 29 12.41 7.99 -1.88
N ILE A 30 11.46 7.75 -0.97
CA ILE A 30 11.66 6.96 0.26
C ILE A 30 11.08 5.55 0.10
N ILE A 31 9.99 5.39 -0.66
CA ILE A 31 9.24 4.14 -0.77
C ILE A 31 9.63 3.36 -2.02
N ASP A 32 9.55 2.04 -1.92
CA ASP A 32 9.78 1.14 -3.03
C ASP A 32 8.72 1.32 -4.15
N GLU A 33 9.11 1.09 -5.40
CA GLU A 33 8.20 1.15 -6.55
C GLU A 33 7.05 0.14 -6.47
N ARG A 34 7.27 -0.98 -5.76
CA ARG A 34 6.29 -2.05 -5.55
C ARG A 34 5.24 -1.72 -4.48
N GLN A 35 5.33 -0.57 -3.80
CA GLN A 35 4.31 -0.11 -2.87
C GLN A 35 3.22 0.65 -3.64
N PHE A 36 2.03 0.05 -3.81
CA PHE A 36 0.95 0.63 -4.62
C PHE A 36 -0.17 1.30 -3.81
N ALA A 37 -0.33 0.98 -2.53
CA ALA A 37 -1.44 1.49 -1.73
C ALA A 37 -1.22 2.94 -1.28
N PHE A 38 -2.30 3.74 -1.30
CA PHE A 38 -2.37 5.12 -0.78
C PHE A 38 -1.41 6.14 -1.42
N ILE A 39 -0.85 5.84 -2.59
CA ILE A 39 0.06 6.72 -3.33
C ILE A 39 -0.66 7.23 -4.59
N GLN A 40 -0.56 8.53 -4.86
CA GLN A 40 -1.19 9.09 -6.06
C GLN A 40 -0.53 8.52 -7.32
N GLY A 41 -1.34 8.14 -8.30
CA GLY A 41 -0.85 7.62 -9.59
C GLY A 41 -0.47 6.14 -9.56
N ARG A 42 -0.49 5.49 -8.39
CA ARG A 42 -0.33 4.04 -8.26
C ARG A 42 -1.68 3.40 -7.99
N HIS A 43 -2.11 2.49 -8.87
CA HIS A 43 -3.36 1.76 -8.73
C HIS A 43 -3.16 0.42 -8.03
N LEU A 44 -4.05 0.07 -7.10
CA LEU A 44 -4.04 -1.23 -6.40
C LEU A 44 -4.10 -2.43 -7.35
N LEU A 45 -4.69 -2.27 -8.54
CA LEU A 45 -4.75 -3.34 -9.53
C LEU A 45 -3.36 -3.74 -10.05
N HIS A 46 -2.39 -2.81 -10.09
CA HIS A 46 -1.02 -3.14 -10.49
C HIS A 46 -0.35 -4.08 -9.50
N SER A 47 -0.62 -3.98 -8.20
CA SER A 47 -0.04 -4.90 -7.22
C SER A 47 -0.55 -6.33 -7.41
N VAL A 48 -1.82 -6.49 -7.77
CA VAL A 48 -2.41 -7.81 -8.05
C VAL A 48 -1.86 -8.39 -9.34
N LEU A 49 -1.69 -7.56 -10.38
CA LEU A 49 -1.11 -8.00 -11.65
C LEU A 49 0.32 -8.51 -11.47
N ILE A 50 1.18 -7.73 -10.79
CA ILE A 50 2.57 -8.12 -10.52
C ILE A 50 2.64 -9.41 -9.71
N ALA A 51 1.79 -9.57 -8.69
CA ALA A 51 1.74 -10.81 -7.91
C ALA A 51 1.36 -12.03 -8.77
N ASN A 52 0.39 -11.88 -9.68
CA ASN A 52 0.00 -12.95 -10.60
C ASN A 52 1.13 -13.32 -11.58
N GLU A 53 1.82 -12.32 -12.14
CA GLU A 53 2.95 -12.55 -13.05
C GLU A 53 4.08 -13.31 -12.35
N VAL A 54 4.43 -12.93 -11.12
CA VAL A 54 5.46 -13.63 -10.32
C VAL A 54 5.09 -15.08 -10.04
N VAL A 55 3.82 -15.36 -9.73
CA VAL A 55 3.33 -16.73 -9.49
C VAL A 55 3.35 -17.55 -10.79
N GLU A 56 2.94 -16.96 -11.91
CA GLU A 56 2.95 -17.62 -13.21
C GLU A 56 4.39 -17.90 -13.67
N GLU A 57 5.32 -16.98 -13.45
CA GLU A 57 6.75 -17.17 -13.75
C GLU A 57 7.34 -18.33 -12.92
N ALA A 58 7.03 -18.39 -11.62
CA ALA A 58 7.50 -19.47 -10.76
C ALA A 58 6.95 -20.84 -11.22
N LYS A 59 5.69 -20.88 -11.64
CA LYS A 59 5.04 -22.08 -12.18
C LYS A 59 5.65 -22.51 -13.52
N SER A 60 5.88 -21.57 -14.43
CA SER A 60 6.48 -21.82 -15.74
C SER A 60 7.93 -22.32 -15.61
N SER A 61 8.69 -21.75 -14.68
CA SER A 61 10.08 -22.13 -14.41
C SER A 61 10.24 -23.39 -13.53
N GLN A 62 9.14 -24.03 -13.11
CA GLN A 62 9.11 -25.18 -12.21
C GLN A 62 9.90 -24.96 -10.91
N LYS A 63 9.97 -23.70 -10.45
CA LYS A 63 10.67 -23.36 -9.21
C LYS A 63 9.71 -23.54 -8.03
N PRO A 64 10.16 -24.16 -6.92
CA PRO A 64 9.36 -24.21 -5.70
C PRO A 64 9.09 -22.77 -5.23
N CYS A 65 7.81 -22.45 -5.00
CA CYS A 65 7.36 -21.11 -4.60
C CYS A 65 6.59 -21.19 -3.28
N LEU A 66 6.84 -20.22 -2.40
CA LEU A 66 6.10 -20.02 -1.15
C LEU A 66 5.54 -18.60 -1.14
N VAL A 67 4.24 -18.47 -0.91
CA VAL A 67 3.59 -17.16 -0.70
C VAL A 67 3.45 -16.95 0.79
N PHE A 68 4.17 -15.96 1.32
CA PHE A 68 4.05 -15.58 2.73
C PHE A 68 3.15 -14.35 2.86
N LYS A 69 1.92 -14.59 3.32
CA LYS A 69 0.94 -13.52 3.57
C LYS A 69 1.10 -13.04 5.01
N VAL A 70 1.56 -11.80 5.16
CA VAL A 70 1.69 -11.11 6.46
C VAL A 70 0.64 -10.02 6.54
N ASP A 71 0.03 -9.86 7.70
CA ASP A 71 -0.84 -8.74 8.01
C ASP A 71 -0.49 -8.20 9.40
N PHE A 72 -0.77 -6.92 9.64
CA PHE A 72 -0.58 -6.31 10.95
C PHE A 72 -1.85 -6.49 11.78
N GLU A 73 -1.68 -6.96 13.02
CA GLU A 73 -2.75 -6.86 14.01
C GLU A 73 -2.94 -5.39 14.41
N LYS A 74 -4.18 -5.03 14.73
CA LYS A 74 -4.56 -3.65 15.07
C LYS A 74 -4.31 -3.34 16.54
#